data_AF-A0A413JWW0-F1
#
_entry.id   AF-A0A413JWW0-F1
#
_cell.length_a   1.000
_cell.length_b   1.000
_cell.length_c   1.000
_cell.angle_alpha   90.00
_cell.angle_beta   90.00
_cell.angle_gamma   90.00
#
_symmetry.space_group_name_H-M   'P 1'
#
loop_
_entity.id
_entity.type
_entity.pdbx_description
1 polymer ?
#
loop_
_entity_poly.entity_id
_entity_poly.type
_entity_poly.pdbx_seq_one_letter_code
_entity_poly.pdbx_strand_id
1 'polypeptide(L)' 'MSKKRTVDDRKQLLIRYRIDEKGCVSFIDPCCDEISALLFSKIMEAISNVEQEWNTRRKNKLSV' A
#
# COMPACT_ATOMS: atom_id res chain seq x y z
N MET A 1 -32.82 -21.25 17.04
CA MET A 1 -31.37 -21.20 17.28
C MET A 1 -30.79 -20.01 16.52
N SER A 2 -30.50 -18.92 17.22
CA SER A 2 -29.90 -17.71 16.61
C SER A 2 -28.47 -18.03 16.18
N LYS A 3 -28.23 -18.07 14.87
CA LYS A 3 -26.87 -18.14 14.30
C LYS A 3 -26.13 -16.87 14.74
N LYS A 4 -25.20 -16.98 15.70
CA LYS A 4 -24.24 -15.92 16.03
C LYS A 4 -23.48 -15.62 14.73
N ARG A 5 -23.80 -14.49 14.06
CA ARG A 5 -22.93 -13.94 13.03
C ARG A 5 -21.68 -13.47 13.76
N THR A 6 -20.58 -14.19 13.59
CA THR A 6 -19.25 -13.64 13.89
C THR A 6 -19.12 -12.38 13.03
N VAL A 7 -19.23 -11.22 13.67
CA VAL A 7 -18.97 -9.95 12.99
C VAL A 7 -17.50 -10.01 12.62
N ASP A 8 -17.22 -10.06 11.32
CA ASP A 8 -15.87 -9.97 10.80
C ASP A 8 -15.32 -8.59 11.18
N ASP A 9 -14.39 -8.57 12.15
CA ASP A 9 -13.79 -7.36 12.70
C ASP A 9 -12.55 -6.91 11.93
N ARG A 10 -12.19 -7.63 10.86
CA ARG A 10 -11.06 -7.30 10.01
C ARG A 10 -11.27 -5.95 9.32
N LYS A 11 -10.24 -5.11 9.39
CA LYS A 11 -10.18 -3.81 8.71
C LYS A 11 -9.26 -3.91 7.49
N GLN A 12 -9.48 -3.04 6.51
CA GLN A 12 -8.71 -3.02 5.27
C GLN A 12 -7.96 -1.70 5.13
N LEU A 13 -6.73 -1.80 4.60
CA LEU A 13 -5.97 -0.68 4.06
C LEU A 13 -5.84 -0.95 2.56
N LEU A 14 -6.48 -0.10 1.75
CA LEU A 14 -6.44 -0.20 0.29
C LEU A 14 -5.49 0.84 -0.25
N ILE A 15 -4.62 0.44 -1.18
CA ILE A 15 -3.66 1.32 -1.83
C ILE A 15 -3.74 1.05 -3.32
N ARG A 16 -3.96 2.11 -4.09
CA ARG A 16 -3.95 2.04 -5.54
C ARG A 16 -2.53 2.25 -6.02
N TYR A 17 -2.21 1.71 -7.19
CA TYR A 17 -0.94 1.99 -7.83
C TYR A 17 -1.16 2.22 -9.31
N ARG A 18 -0.23 2.96 -9.91
CA ARG A 18 -0.09 3.12 -11.35
C ARG A 18 1.30 2.70 -11.76
N ILE A 19 1.42 2.18 -12.98
CA ILE A 19 2.70 1.93 -13.63
C ILE A 19 2.72 2.80 -14.88
N ASP A 20 3.77 3.60 -15.02
CA ASP A 20 3.95 4.44 -16.20
C ASP A 20 4.55 3.67 -17.39
N GLU A 21 4.68 4.34 -18.53
CA GLU A 21 5.26 3.77 -19.76
C GLU A 21 6.71 3.31 -19.59
N LYS A 22 7.42 3.80 -18.57
CA LYS A 22 8.80 3.43 -18.25
C LYS A 22 8.88 2.27 -17.25
N GLY A 23 7.72 1.78 -16.78
CA GLY A 23 7.63 0.72 -15.78
C GLY A 23 7.89 1.21 -14.35
N CYS A 24 7.89 2.52 -14.10
CA CYS A 24 7.98 3.09 -12.76
C CYS A 24 6.61 2.98 -12.06
N VAL A 25 6.63 2.61 -10.80
CA VAL A 25 5.43 2.51 -9.96
C VAL A 25 5.18 3.82 -9.22
N SER A 26 3.91 4.18 -9.02
CA SER A 26 3.50 5.14 -7.99
C SER A 26 2.36 4.56 -7.18
N PHE A 27 2.50 4.49 -5.86
CA PHE A 27 1.43 4.17 -4.94
C PHE A 27 0.66 5.45 -4.61
N ILE A 28 -0.66 5.38 -4.72
CA ILE A 28 -1.56 6.53 -4.61
C ILE A 28 -2.82 6.17 -3.83
N ASP A 29 -3.45 7.21 -3.29
CA ASP A 29 -4.77 7.15 -2.69
C ASP A 29 -4.95 6.03 -1.64
N PRO A 30 -4.12 6.01 -0.58
CA PRO A 30 -4.31 5.10 0.53
C PRO A 30 -5.66 5.39 1.23
N CYS A 31 -6.45 4.34 1.45
CA CYS A 31 -7.78 4.43 2.07
C CYS A 31 -7.93 3.41 3.19
N CYS A 32 -8.33 3.90 4.37
CA CYS A 32 -8.51 3.12 5.60
C CYS A 32 -9.39 3.90 6.59
N ASP A 33 -10.23 3.18 7.34
CA ASP A 33 -11.19 3.82 8.25
C ASP A 33 -10.67 3.96 9.70
N GLU A 34 -10.06 2.91 10.25
CA GLU A 34 -9.84 2.79 11.70
C GLU A 34 -8.36 2.73 12.12
N ILE A 35 -7.43 2.86 11.17
CA ILE A 35 -6.01 2.80 11.48
C ILE A 35 -5.55 4.10 12.19
N SER A 36 -4.71 3.96 13.21
CA SER A 36 -4.15 5.15 13.86
C SER A 36 -3.23 5.91 12.91
N ALA A 37 -3.24 7.25 13.00
CA ALA A 37 -2.38 8.10 12.18
C ALA A 37 -0.89 7.73 12.31
N LEU A 38 -0.44 7.37 13.52
CA LEU A 38 0.96 6.96 13.74
C LEU A 38 1.32 5.68 12.98
N LEU A 39 0.46 4.66 13.03
CA LEU A 39 0.68 3.40 12.32
C LEU A 39 0.59 3.63 10.81
N PHE A 40 -0.40 4.40 10.37
CA PHE A 40 -0.57 4.78 8.98
C PHE A 40 0.66 5.46 8.40
N SER A 41 1.22 6.46 9.10
CA SER A 41 2.43 7.17 8.67
C SER A 41 3.61 6.23 8.48
N LYS A 42 3.81 5.26 9.40
CA LYS A 42 4.89 4.26 9.27
C LYS A 42 4.71 3.34 8.07
N ILE A 43 3.47 2.94 7.79
CA ILE A 43 3.17 2.12 6.61
C ILE A 43 3.41 2.93 5.33
N MET A 44 2.95 4.18 5.28
CA MET A 44 3.16 5.04 4.12
C MET A 44 4.65 5.34 3.86
N GLU A 45 5.44 5.52 4.92
CA GLU A 45 6.90 5.65 4.83
C GLU A 45 7.54 4.38 4.23
N ALA A 46 7.15 3.20 4.71
CA ALA A 46 7.67 1.93 4.18
C ALA A 46 7.31 1.75 2.71
N ILE A 47 6.09 2.10 2.32
CA ILE A 47 5.62 2.02 0.93
C ILE A 47 6.35 3.01 0.03
N SER A 48 6.60 4.23 0.51
CA SER A 48 7.42 5.22 -0.19
C SER A 48 8.84 4.70 -0.43
N ASN A 49 9.44 4.02 0.54
CA ASN A 49 10.78 3.45 0.37
C ASN A 49 10.79 2.34 -0.70
N VAL A 50 9.76 1.48 -0.72
CA VAL A 50 9.59 0.44 -1.75
C VAL A 50 9.40 1.06 -3.15
N GLU A 51 8.60 2.12 -3.26
CA GLU A 51 8.41 2.86 -4.52
C GLU A 51 9.75 3.39 -5.05
N GLN A 52 10.52 4.05 -4.19
CA GLN A 52 11.82 4.61 -4.56
C GLN A 52 12.82 3.54 -4.96
N GLU A 53 12.88 2.42 -4.23
CA GLU A 53 13.77 1.32 -4.56
C GLU A 53 13.43 0.73 -5.94
N TRP A 54 12.15 0.40 -6.17
CA TRP A 54 11.67 -0.15 -7.44
C TRP A 54 12.03 0.77 -8.60
N ASN A 55 11.68 2.06 -8.47
CA ASN A 55 11.91 3.05 -9.53
C ASN A 55 13.40 3.30 -9.77
N THR A 56 14.23 3.27 -8.72
CA THR A 56 15.68 3.40 -8.83
C THR A 56 16.30 2.22 -9.57
N ARG A 57 15.91 0.98 -9.20
CA ARG A 57 16.35 -0.24 -9.89
C ARG A 57 15.94 -0.20 -11.36
N ARG A 58 14.70 0.19 -11.65
CA ARG A 58 14.19 0.30 -13.02
C ARG A 58 14.96 1.33 -13.84
N LYS A 59 15.19 2.53 -13.29
CA LYS A 59 15.98 3.59 -13.93
C LYS A 59 17.41 3.12 -14.24
N ASN A 60 17.99 2.34 -13.35
CA ASN A 60 19.34 1.79 -13.49
C ASN A 60 19.39 0.50 -14.33
N LYS A 61 18.26 0.07 -14.93
CA LYS A 61 18.12 -1.19 -15.70
C LYS A 61 18.55 -2.43 -14.91
N LEU A 62 18.40 -2.38 -13.59
CA LEU A 62 18.61 -3.52 -12.70
C LEU A 62 17.36 -4.40 -12.71
N SER A 63 17.52 -5.67 -12.32
CA SER A 63 16.36 -6.53 -12.10
C SER A 63 15.49 -5.97 -10.96
N VAL A 64 14.19 -5.95 -11.23
CA VAL A 64 13.11 -5.55 -10.33
C VAL A 64 12.33 -6.79 -9.95
#